data_AF-A0AA90F0A3-F1
#
_entry.id   AF-A0AA90F0A3-F1
#
_cell.length_a   1.000
_cell.length_b   1.000
_cell.length_c   1.000
_cell.angle_alpha   90.00
_cell.angle_beta   90.00
_cell.angle_gamma   90.00
#
_symmetry.space_group_name_H-M   'P 1'
#
loop_
_entity.id
_entity.type
_entity.pdbx_description
1 polymer ?
#
loop_
_entity_poly.entity_id
_entity_poly.type
_entity_poly.pdbx_seq_one_letter_code
_entity_poly.pdbx_strand_id
1 'polypeptide(L)'
;MTVINHSITLKFRKFNRFYTNVLGFLNEHIYDSPFSLTETRILFEIHNTDDCTAKLLQDTLGLDRGYVSRILKRFEKENMVYKKRSEEDSRNHYIYLTSFGESIYKKLEAKANQQIEYMLKHIDGRHQEKLTEAMNTIQCILSEHLPPEKSTVSIRDYYISDDIKLMIEKQRAFYAETHGWDDSFLDYLHETFDADIEKIWIAESAGRFAGCVGLVKHPGKTVQLRWYLVDAAFRHQGVGTRLLKHLIDYCKENQFERIFLWTVSTMAEARPLYEKFGFRLTEVKDETLLWGQRLREERWDAELG
;
A
#
# COMPACT_ATOMS: atom_id res chain seq x y z
N MET A 1 23.70 -7.16 -21.09
CA MET A 1 24.23 -8.00 -20.00
C MET A 1 25.28 -7.22 -19.24
N THR A 2 24.95 -6.75 -18.03
CA THR A 2 25.91 -6.03 -17.18
C THR A 2 26.93 -7.04 -16.64
N VAL A 3 28.22 -6.78 -16.81
CA VAL A 3 29.28 -7.62 -16.24
C VAL A 3 29.19 -7.50 -14.72
N ILE A 4 28.80 -8.58 -14.03
CA ILE A 4 28.69 -8.59 -12.57
C ILE A 4 30.12 -8.47 -12.00
N ASN A 5 30.43 -7.32 -11.41
CA ASN A 5 31.69 -7.13 -10.71
C ASN A 5 31.74 -8.05 -9.48
N HIS A 6 32.68 -8.99 -9.46
CA HIS A 6 32.85 -9.97 -8.37
C HIS A 6 32.96 -9.32 -6.98
N SER A 7 33.53 -8.11 -6.90
CA SER A 7 33.62 -7.32 -5.66
C SER A 7 32.25 -6.94 -5.09
N ILE A 8 31.28 -6.62 -5.95
CA ILE A 8 29.90 -6.27 -5.55
C ILE A 8 29.19 -7.50 -4.99
N THR A 9 29.33 -8.66 -5.65
CA THR A 9 28.73 -9.93 -5.17
C THR A 9 29.18 -10.27 -3.76
N LEU A 10 30.48 -10.11 -3.44
CA LEU A 10 31.00 -10.38 -2.10
C LEU A 10 30.47 -9.39 -1.05
N LYS A 11 30.40 -8.10 -1.39
CA LYS A 11 29.80 -7.06 -0.51
C LYS A 11 28.33 -7.36 -0.23
N PHE A 12 27.56 -7.72 -1.26
CA PHE A 12 26.15 -8.08 -1.15
C PHE A 12 25.94 -9.30 -0.25
N ARG A 13 26.70 -10.39 -0.47
CA ARG A 13 26.63 -11.58 0.39
C ARG A 13 27.04 -11.30 1.84
N LYS A 14 28.02 -10.42 2.06
CA LYS A 14 28.43 -9.99 3.41
C LYS A 14 27.31 -9.21 4.09
N PHE A 15 26.69 -8.27 3.39
CA PHE A 15 25.52 -7.53 3.89
C PHE A 15 24.37 -8.47 4.25
N ASN A 16 23.97 -9.37 3.34
CA ASN A 16 22.86 -10.29 3.59
C ASN A 16 23.13 -11.18 4.80
N ARG A 17 24.34 -11.73 4.95
CA ARG A 17 24.69 -12.55 6.12
C ARG A 17 24.57 -11.75 7.43
N PHE A 18 25.06 -10.52 7.43
CA PHE A 18 24.90 -9.62 8.56
C PHE A 18 23.42 -9.33 8.84
N TYR A 19 22.65 -9.00 7.81
CA TYR A 19 21.24 -8.63 7.93
C TYR A 19 20.33 -9.80 8.36
N THR A 20 20.61 -11.02 7.89
CA THR A 20 19.93 -12.25 8.36
C THR A 20 20.13 -12.49 9.85
N ASN A 21 21.32 -12.18 10.39
CA ASN A 21 21.58 -12.27 11.83
C ASN A 21 20.84 -11.15 12.59
N VAL A 22 20.88 -9.93 12.06
CA VAL A 22 20.20 -8.75 12.62
C VAL A 22 18.69 -9.00 12.78
N LEU A 23 18.05 -9.62 11.79
CA LEU A 23 16.62 -9.94 11.83
C LEU A 23 16.29 -11.25 12.58
N GLY A 24 17.30 -11.99 13.06
CA GLY A 24 17.07 -13.22 13.83
C GLY A 24 16.49 -14.39 13.03
N PHE A 25 16.59 -14.36 11.70
CA PHE A 25 16.01 -15.38 10.80
C PHE A 25 16.66 -16.77 10.88
N LEU A 26 17.72 -16.93 11.68
CA LEU A 26 18.37 -18.22 11.91
C LEU A 26 17.69 -19.06 12.99
N ASN A 27 16.72 -18.50 13.71
CA ASN A 27 15.92 -19.28 14.65
C ASN A 27 14.84 -20.04 13.88
N GLU A 28 14.57 -21.30 14.27
CA GLU A 28 13.48 -22.14 13.70
C GLU A 28 12.10 -21.48 13.84
N HIS A 29 12.01 -20.53 14.77
CA HIS A 29 10.83 -19.81 15.22
C HIS A 29 11.14 -18.30 15.26
N ILE A 30 10.29 -17.49 14.64
CA ILE A 30 10.50 -16.03 14.56
C ILE A 30 9.70 -15.32 15.66
N TYR A 31 10.24 -14.23 16.21
CA TYR A 31 9.59 -13.39 17.23
C TYR A 31 9.22 -14.16 18.52
N ASP A 32 10.03 -15.15 18.92
CA ASP A 32 9.70 -16.06 20.03
C ASP A 32 8.27 -16.64 19.92
N SER A 33 7.88 -16.99 18.69
CA SER A 33 6.57 -17.55 18.38
C SER A 33 6.71 -18.96 17.82
N PRO A 34 5.69 -19.84 17.94
CA PRO A 34 5.78 -21.19 17.38
C PRO A 34 5.73 -21.21 15.83
N PHE A 35 5.73 -20.05 15.17
CA PHE A 35 5.61 -19.92 13.72
C PHE A 35 6.97 -19.67 13.07
N SER A 36 7.19 -20.33 11.95
CA SER A 36 8.30 -20.07 11.02
C SER A 36 8.06 -18.79 10.19
N LEU A 37 9.09 -18.30 9.52
CA LEU A 37 8.99 -17.13 8.62
C LEU A 37 7.89 -17.30 7.57
N THR A 38 7.88 -18.45 6.93
CA THR A 38 6.94 -18.74 5.85
C THR A 38 5.51 -18.75 6.36
N GLU A 39 5.27 -19.30 7.55
CA GLU A 39 3.94 -19.35 8.16
C GLU A 39 3.44 -17.96 8.54
N THR A 40 4.29 -17.15 9.16
CA THR A 40 3.98 -15.74 9.46
C THR A 40 3.70 -14.97 8.18
N ARG A 41 4.48 -15.20 7.11
CA ARG A 41 4.26 -14.54 5.82
C ARG A 41 2.96 -14.98 5.16
N ILE A 42 2.60 -16.26 5.21
CA ILE A 42 1.30 -16.75 4.71
C ILE A 42 0.15 -16.09 5.46
N LEU A 43 0.21 -15.97 6.79
CA LEU A 43 -0.83 -15.28 7.57
C LEU A 43 -0.93 -13.79 7.18
N PHE A 44 0.21 -13.13 6.97
CA PHE A 44 0.26 -11.75 6.48
C PHE A 44 -0.42 -11.59 5.12
N GLU A 45 -0.12 -12.46 4.15
CA GLU A 45 -0.73 -12.39 2.81
C GLU A 45 -2.24 -12.69 2.85
N ILE A 46 -2.69 -13.61 3.71
CA ILE A 46 -4.13 -13.92 3.87
C ILE A 46 -4.86 -12.75 4.52
N HIS A 47 -4.26 -12.08 5.50
CA HIS A 47 -4.86 -10.94 6.17
C HIS A 47 -4.99 -9.72 5.24
N ASN A 48 -3.95 -9.43 4.45
CA ASN A 48 -3.85 -8.19 3.67
C ASN A 48 -4.29 -8.31 2.21
N THR A 49 -4.74 -9.49 1.77
CA THR A 49 -5.19 -9.70 0.39
C THR A 49 -6.64 -10.13 0.33
N ASP A 50 -7.48 -9.28 -0.26
CA ASP A 50 -8.85 -9.66 -0.62
C ASP A 50 -8.86 -10.88 -1.53
N ASP A 51 -9.84 -11.77 -1.31
CA ASP A 51 -10.04 -12.96 -2.13
C ASP A 51 -8.77 -13.82 -2.29
N CYS A 52 -7.96 -13.89 -1.22
CA CYS A 52 -6.71 -14.63 -1.20
C CYS A 52 -6.92 -16.10 -1.54
N THR A 53 -6.14 -16.64 -2.47
CA THR A 53 -6.19 -18.06 -2.86
C THR A 53 -4.87 -18.76 -2.59
N ALA A 54 -4.92 -20.10 -2.47
CA ALA A 54 -3.70 -20.89 -2.34
C ALA A 54 -2.74 -20.71 -3.53
N LYS A 55 -3.28 -20.47 -4.74
CA LYS A 55 -2.47 -20.21 -5.93
C LYS A 55 -1.78 -18.86 -5.83
N LEU A 56 -2.48 -17.85 -5.35
CA LEU A 56 -1.90 -16.54 -5.10
C LEU A 56 -0.75 -16.61 -4.10
N LEU A 57 -0.94 -17.31 -2.97
CA LEU A 57 0.13 -17.53 -1.99
C LEU A 57 1.38 -18.22 -2.59
N GLN A 58 1.19 -19.19 -3.48
CA GLN A 58 2.31 -19.84 -4.19
C GLN A 58 3.06 -18.87 -5.08
N ASP A 59 2.33 -18.08 -5.87
CA ASP A 59 2.90 -17.18 -6.85
C ASP A 59 3.58 -15.99 -6.17
N THR A 60 2.95 -15.37 -5.16
CA THR A 60 3.48 -14.21 -4.42
C THR A 60 4.72 -14.57 -3.60
N LEU A 61 4.76 -15.76 -2.99
CA LEU A 61 5.85 -16.15 -2.09
C LEU A 61 6.89 -17.06 -2.74
N GLY A 62 6.71 -17.43 -4.02
CA GLY A 62 7.59 -18.36 -4.73
C GLY A 62 7.62 -19.76 -4.08
N LEU A 63 6.52 -20.19 -3.46
CA LEU A 63 6.44 -21.43 -2.69
C LEU A 63 5.80 -22.57 -3.48
N ASP A 64 6.23 -23.80 -3.21
CA ASP A 64 5.64 -24.97 -3.86
C ASP A 64 4.22 -25.26 -3.34
N ARG A 65 3.39 -25.78 -4.26
CA ARG A 65 1.98 -26.12 -4.00
C ARG A 65 1.80 -27.07 -2.82
N GLY A 66 2.68 -28.06 -2.68
CA GLY A 66 2.59 -29.08 -1.64
C GLY A 66 2.88 -28.51 -0.26
N TYR A 67 3.82 -27.57 -0.17
CA TYR A 67 4.17 -26.89 1.07
C TYR A 67 3.08 -25.92 1.51
N VAL A 68 2.60 -25.04 0.61
CA VAL A 68 1.48 -24.14 0.92
C VAL A 68 0.24 -24.92 1.35
N SER A 69 -0.09 -26.01 0.65
CA SER A 69 -1.25 -26.83 1.02
C SER A 69 -1.10 -27.49 2.40
N ARG A 70 0.11 -27.90 2.80
CA ARG A 70 0.35 -28.49 4.13
C ARG A 70 0.15 -27.47 5.24
N ILE A 71 0.69 -26.25 5.06
CA ILE A 71 0.53 -25.16 6.02
C ILE A 71 -0.96 -24.79 6.18
N LEU A 72 -1.66 -24.56 5.06
CA LEU A 72 -3.08 -24.19 5.09
C LEU A 72 -3.96 -25.27 5.75
N LYS A 73 -3.69 -26.56 5.49
CA LYS A 73 -4.40 -27.65 6.17
C LYS A 73 -4.17 -27.65 7.68
N ARG A 74 -2.95 -27.35 8.12
CA ARG A 74 -2.64 -27.26 9.55
C ARG A 74 -3.36 -26.05 10.18
N PHE A 75 -3.29 -24.88 9.55
CA PHE A 75 -4.00 -23.68 10.02
C PHE A 75 -5.52 -23.88 10.09
N GLU A 76 -6.11 -24.58 9.12
CA GLU A 76 -7.53 -24.92 9.14
C GLU A 76 -7.87 -25.88 10.30
N LYS A 77 -7.03 -26.90 10.53
CA LYS A 77 -7.16 -27.81 11.68
C LYS A 77 -7.02 -27.08 13.03
N GLU A 78 -6.17 -26.08 13.09
CA GLU A 78 -5.94 -25.22 14.27
C GLU A 78 -6.95 -24.06 14.37
N ASN A 79 -7.99 -24.05 13.53
CA ASN A 79 -9.04 -23.03 13.51
C ASN A 79 -8.51 -21.60 13.30
N MET A 80 -7.38 -21.44 12.60
CA MET A 80 -6.79 -20.14 12.28
C MET A 80 -7.31 -19.58 10.97
N VAL A 81 -7.64 -20.45 10.01
CA VAL A 81 -8.17 -20.05 8.69
C VAL A 81 -9.40 -20.86 8.34
N TYR A 82 -10.26 -20.30 7.49
CA TYR A 82 -11.36 -21.02 6.86
C TYR A 82 -11.38 -20.75 5.35
N LYS A 83 -12.06 -21.64 4.62
CA LYS A 83 -12.18 -21.55 3.17
C LYS A 83 -13.62 -21.27 2.77
N LYS A 84 -13.82 -20.30 1.88
CA LYS A 84 -15.11 -20.03 1.22
C LYS A 84 -14.98 -20.38 -0.25
N ARG A 85 -15.96 -21.08 -0.81
CA ARG A 85 -15.99 -21.39 -2.24
C ARG A 85 -16.23 -20.10 -3.03
N SER A 86 -15.46 -19.88 -4.09
CA SER A 86 -15.71 -18.77 -5.02
C SER A 86 -17.02 -19.02 -5.78
N GLU A 87 -17.84 -17.97 -5.91
CA GLU A 87 -19.07 -17.99 -6.70
C GLU A 87 -18.77 -17.91 -8.22
N GLU A 88 -17.59 -17.41 -8.59
CA GLU A 88 -17.16 -17.21 -10.00
C GLU A 88 -16.44 -18.44 -10.59
N ASP A 89 -15.61 -19.15 -9.81
CA ASP A 89 -15.05 -20.45 -10.20
C ASP A 89 -15.10 -21.44 -9.04
N SER A 90 -15.95 -22.44 -9.20
CA SER A 90 -16.17 -23.50 -8.21
C SER A 90 -14.93 -24.35 -7.85
N ARG A 91 -13.83 -24.19 -8.60
CA ARG A 91 -12.50 -24.81 -8.37
C ARG A 91 -11.60 -23.96 -7.46
N ASN A 92 -11.92 -22.68 -7.25
CA ASN A 92 -11.16 -21.78 -6.39
C ASN A 92 -11.84 -21.62 -5.03
N HIS A 93 -11.01 -21.59 -3.98
CA HIS A 93 -11.44 -21.31 -2.62
C HIS A 93 -10.68 -20.07 -2.15
N TYR A 94 -11.44 -19.09 -1.66
CA TYR A 94 -10.90 -17.95 -0.94
C TYR A 94 -10.58 -18.37 0.49
N ILE A 95 -9.46 -17.88 0.99
CA ILE A 95 -8.93 -18.20 2.30
C ILE A 95 -9.03 -16.93 3.14
N TYR A 96 -9.60 -17.05 4.33
CA TYR A 96 -9.74 -15.95 5.27
C TYR A 96 -9.23 -16.40 6.64
N LEU A 97 -8.76 -15.44 7.44
CA LEU A 97 -8.46 -15.68 8.86
C LEU A 97 -9.78 -15.82 9.63
N THR A 98 -9.81 -16.72 10.61
CA THR A 98 -10.86 -16.72 11.63
C THR A 98 -10.57 -15.61 12.66
N SER A 99 -11.51 -15.31 13.55
CA SER A 99 -11.24 -14.41 14.70
C SER A 99 -10.06 -14.89 15.56
N PHE A 100 -9.85 -16.20 15.65
CA PHE A 100 -8.68 -16.77 16.32
C PHE A 100 -7.39 -16.52 15.53
N GLY A 101 -7.39 -16.79 14.22
CA GLY A 101 -6.26 -16.50 13.33
C GLY A 101 -5.86 -15.03 13.32
N GLU A 102 -6.84 -14.12 13.27
CA GLU A 102 -6.65 -12.67 13.41
C GLU A 102 -5.95 -12.30 14.72
N SER A 103 -6.39 -12.91 15.84
CA SER A 103 -5.75 -12.66 17.14
C SER A 103 -4.29 -13.14 17.20
N ILE A 104 -3.96 -14.21 16.46
CA ILE A 104 -2.60 -14.72 16.35
C ILE A 104 -1.77 -13.81 15.45
N TYR A 105 -2.30 -13.42 14.29
CA TYR A 105 -1.65 -12.49 13.37
C TYR A 105 -1.27 -11.18 14.07
N LYS A 106 -2.21 -10.55 14.79
CA LYS A 106 -1.96 -9.32 15.56
C LYS A 106 -0.89 -9.48 16.63
N LYS A 107 -0.82 -10.64 17.29
CA LYS A 107 0.26 -10.93 18.25
C LYS A 107 1.62 -11.05 17.56
N LEU A 108 1.67 -11.69 16.39
CA LEU A 108 2.90 -11.81 15.60
C LEU A 108 3.38 -10.45 15.12
N GLU A 109 2.47 -9.62 14.61
CA GLU A 109 2.75 -8.25 14.18
C GLU A 109 3.27 -7.38 15.33
N ALA A 110 2.61 -7.42 16.49
CA ALA A 110 3.05 -6.67 17.67
C ALA A 110 4.47 -7.09 18.14
N LYS A 111 4.78 -8.39 18.13
CA LYS A 111 6.12 -8.87 18.48
C LYS A 111 7.17 -8.50 17.44
N ALA A 112 6.82 -8.52 16.15
CA ALA A 112 7.68 -8.06 15.08
C ALA A 112 8.06 -6.60 15.27
N ASN A 113 7.07 -5.75 15.54
CA ASN A 113 7.28 -4.33 15.81
C ASN A 113 8.16 -4.13 17.05
N GLN A 114 7.88 -4.82 18.15
CA GLN A 114 8.67 -4.73 19.39
C GLN A 114 10.14 -5.10 19.17
N GLN A 115 10.44 -6.11 18.35
CA GLN A 115 11.82 -6.48 18.03
C GLN A 115 12.54 -5.37 17.27
N ILE A 116 11.89 -4.81 16.23
CA ILE A 116 12.46 -3.71 15.44
C ILE A 116 12.66 -2.46 16.32
N GLU A 117 11.68 -2.10 17.14
CA GLU A 117 11.78 -1.00 18.09
C GLU A 117 12.95 -1.19 19.06
N TYR A 118 13.13 -2.39 19.60
CA TYR A 118 14.26 -2.71 20.48
C TYR A 118 15.61 -2.52 19.78
N MET A 119 15.71 -2.94 18.51
CA MET A 119 16.92 -2.77 17.71
C MET A 119 17.23 -1.31 17.40
N LEU A 120 16.19 -0.50 17.14
CA LEU A 120 16.33 0.91 16.79
C LEU A 120 16.46 1.83 18.03
N LYS A 121 16.14 1.33 19.23
CA LYS A 121 16.11 2.10 20.50
C LYS A 121 17.41 2.86 20.81
N HIS A 122 18.55 2.36 20.34
CA HIS A 122 19.87 2.94 20.61
C HIS A 122 20.45 3.72 19.42
N ILE A 123 19.68 3.88 18.34
CA ILE A 123 20.05 4.66 17.16
C ILE A 123 19.37 6.02 17.28
N ASP A 124 20.13 7.12 17.22
CA ASP A 124 19.54 8.46 17.24
C ASP A 124 18.73 8.75 15.96
N GLY A 125 17.82 9.74 16.04
CA GLY A 125 16.89 10.04 14.95
C GLY A 125 17.56 10.34 13.61
N ARG A 126 18.72 11.00 13.59
CA ARG A 126 19.45 11.28 12.33
C ARG A 126 19.99 10.01 11.70
N HIS A 127 20.46 9.06 12.50
CA HIS A 127 20.91 7.76 12.00
C HIS A 127 19.74 6.85 11.61
N GLN A 128 18.58 6.95 12.27
CA GLN A 128 17.35 6.26 11.86
C GLN A 128 16.84 6.75 10.50
N GLU A 129 16.85 8.07 10.27
CA GLU A 129 16.52 8.66 8.96
C GLU A 129 17.47 8.18 7.86
N LYS A 130 18.79 8.25 8.10
CA LYS A 130 19.79 7.74 7.15
C LYS A 130 19.64 6.25 6.87
N LEU A 131 19.29 5.45 7.88
CA LEU A 131 19.02 4.02 7.71
C LEU A 131 17.81 3.81 6.81
N THR A 132 16.74 4.58 7.01
CA THR A 132 15.50 4.54 6.22
C THR A 132 15.75 4.91 4.76
N GLU A 133 16.50 5.99 4.51
CA GLU A 133 16.90 6.41 3.16
C GLU A 133 17.73 5.33 2.46
N ALA A 134 18.67 4.71 3.17
CA ALA A 134 19.48 3.61 2.63
C ALA A 134 18.63 2.38 2.30
N MET A 135 17.66 2.02 3.15
CA MET A 135 16.73 0.91 2.91
C MET A 135 15.86 1.20 1.68
N ASN A 136 15.32 2.40 1.55
CA ASN A 136 14.55 2.82 0.38
C ASN A 136 15.39 2.74 -0.91
N THR A 137 16.65 3.18 -0.84
CA THR A 137 17.59 3.08 -1.97
C THR A 137 17.84 1.61 -2.36
N ILE A 138 18.09 0.73 -1.39
CA ILE A 138 18.28 -0.70 -1.62
C ILE A 138 17.02 -1.31 -2.24
N GLN A 139 15.85 -1.02 -1.69
CA GLN A 139 14.57 -1.51 -2.20
C GLN A 139 14.32 -1.04 -3.63
N CYS A 140 14.56 0.24 -3.93
CA CYS A 140 14.41 0.81 -5.26
C CYS A 140 15.28 0.04 -6.28
N ILE A 141 16.59 -0.03 -6.04
CA ILE A 141 17.57 -0.67 -6.94
C ILE A 141 17.25 -2.16 -7.15
N LEU A 142 16.93 -2.89 -6.07
CA LEU A 142 16.64 -4.33 -6.16
C LEU A 142 15.30 -4.60 -6.84
N SER A 143 14.36 -3.65 -6.77
CA SER A 143 13.03 -3.77 -7.38
C SER A 143 12.99 -3.40 -8.86
N GLU A 144 13.97 -2.66 -9.39
CA GLU A 144 14.03 -2.25 -10.80
C GLU A 144 14.07 -3.44 -11.78
N HIS A 145 14.69 -4.55 -11.36
CA HIS A 145 14.96 -5.71 -12.22
C HIS A 145 14.09 -6.93 -11.87
N LEU A 146 13.33 -6.85 -10.77
CA LEU A 146 12.29 -7.83 -10.52
C LEU A 146 11.19 -7.58 -11.57
N PRO A 147 10.79 -8.58 -12.36
CA PRO A 147 9.63 -8.41 -13.21
C PRO A 147 8.48 -7.90 -12.33
N PRO A 148 7.59 -7.03 -12.85
CA PRO A 148 6.26 -6.90 -12.29
C PRO A 148 5.54 -8.24 -12.56
N GLU A 149 6.03 -9.34 -11.99
CA GLU A 149 5.26 -10.55 -11.83
C GLU A 149 4.06 -10.19 -10.98
N LYS A 150 2.97 -10.96 -11.17
CA LYS A 150 1.63 -10.80 -10.60
C LYS A 150 1.64 -10.84 -9.06
N SER A 151 2.40 -9.97 -8.44
CA SER A 151 2.31 -9.62 -7.05
C SER A 151 0.97 -8.92 -6.92
N THR A 152 0.07 -9.53 -6.17
CA THR A 152 -1.20 -8.92 -5.85
C THR A 152 -0.91 -7.62 -5.13
N VAL A 153 -1.39 -6.53 -5.71
CA VAL A 153 -1.45 -5.26 -5.01
C VAL A 153 -2.33 -5.47 -3.78
N SER A 154 -1.78 -5.30 -2.59
CA SER A 154 -2.55 -5.23 -1.35
C SER A 154 -2.91 -3.77 -1.08
N ILE A 155 -4.01 -3.54 -0.36
CA ILE A 155 -4.39 -2.20 0.07
C ILE A 155 -4.54 -2.26 1.58
N ARG A 156 -3.70 -1.51 2.29
CA ARG A 156 -3.85 -1.31 3.72
C ARG A 156 -4.62 -0.03 3.99
N ASP A 157 -5.37 -0.04 5.09
CA ASP A 157 -6.38 0.97 5.44
C ASP A 157 -5.96 1.85 6.64
N TYR A 158 -4.67 1.82 6.96
CA TYR A 158 -3.98 2.66 7.93
C TYR A 158 -2.75 3.32 7.28
N TYR A 159 -2.29 4.43 7.86
CA TYR A 159 -1.07 5.11 7.46
C TYR A 159 -0.19 5.43 8.67
N ILE A 160 1.12 5.54 8.44
CA ILE A 160 2.11 6.01 9.41
C ILE A 160 2.70 7.35 8.94
N SER A 161 3.41 8.07 9.82
CA SER A 161 3.98 9.38 9.49
C SER A 161 4.92 9.35 8.27
N ASP A 162 5.62 8.25 8.05
CA ASP A 162 6.50 8.10 6.88
C ASP A 162 5.72 7.92 5.57
N ASP A 163 4.49 7.43 5.62
CA ASP A 163 3.63 7.35 4.43
C ASP A 163 3.26 8.74 3.93
N ILE A 164 3.00 9.69 4.83
CA ILE A 164 2.72 11.08 4.45
C ILE A 164 3.92 11.65 3.70
N LYS A 165 5.14 11.47 4.22
CA LYS A 165 6.37 11.93 3.55
C LYS A 165 6.49 11.30 2.16
N LEU A 166 6.28 9.99 2.05
CA LEU A 166 6.35 9.27 0.79
C LEU A 166 5.26 9.72 -0.19
N MET A 167 4.03 9.96 0.27
CA MET A 167 2.92 10.46 -0.54
C MET A 167 3.21 11.87 -1.07
N ILE A 168 3.78 12.75 -0.24
CA ILE A 168 4.19 14.09 -0.65
C ILE A 168 5.28 14.00 -1.71
N GLU A 169 6.31 13.20 -1.48
CA GLU A 169 7.41 12.98 -2.44
C GLU A 169 6.88 12.43 -3.77
N LYS A 170 6.05 11.39 -3.73
CA LYS A 170 5.49 10.74 -4.91
C LYS A 170 4.57 11.66 -5.71
N GLN A 171 3.73 12.45 -5.04
CA GLN A 171 2.92 13.46 -5.73
C GLN A 171 3.79 14.55 -6.32
N ARG A 172 4.68 15.17 -5.54
CA ARG A 172 5.57 16.22 -6.05
C ARG A 172 6.34 15.74 -7.27
N ALA A 173 6.96 14.56 -7.22
CA ALA A 173 7.70 13.99 -8.34
C ALA A 173 6.79 13.79 -9.56
N PHE A 174 5.64 13.13 -9.39
CA PHE A 174 4.71 12.88 -10.49
C PHE A 174 4.25 14.17 -11.18
N TYR A 175 3.85 15.17 -10.40
CA TYR A 175 3.31 16.43 -10.92
C TYR A 175 4.38 17.35 -11.51
N ALA A 176 5.57 17.39 -10.92
CA ALA A 176 6.70 18.11 -11.51
C ALA A 176 7.11 17.49 -12.86
N GLU A 177 7.26 16.17 -12.93
CA GLU A 177 7.70 15.47 -14.15
C GLU A 177 6.63 15.48 -15.26
N THR A 178 5.37 15.22 -14.91
CA THR A 178 4.29 15.02 -15.89
C THR A 178 3.63 16.33 -16.28
N HIS A 179 3.50 17.25 -15.32
CA HIS A 179 2.74 18.47 -15.52
C HIS A 179 3.59 19.74 -15.42
N GLY A 180 4.86 19.68 -14.99
CA GLY A 180 5.72 20.85 -14.90
C GLY A 180 5.30 21.84 -13.81
N TRP A 181 4.69 21.35 -12.73
CA TRP A 181 4.29 22.17 -11.58
C TRP A 181 5.52 22.56 -10.75
N ASP A 182 5.53 23.81 -10.28
CA ASP A 182 6.63 24.35 -9.48
C ASP A 182 6.53 23.98 -7.99
N ASP A 183 7.50 24.44 -7.19
CA ASP A 183 7.61 24.10 -5.77
C ASP A 183 6.45 24.62 -4.91
N SER A 184 5.62 25.56 -5.38
CA SER A 184 4.43 25.99 -4.62
C SER A 184 3.39 24.87 -4.49
N PHE A 185 3.46 23.83 -5.31
CA PHE A 185 2.65 22.62 -5.13
C PHE A 185 3.06 21.82 -3.89
N LEU A 186 4.35 21.85 -3.51
CA LEU A 186 4.82 21.20 -2.29
C LEU A 186 4.21 21.86 -1.05
N ASP A 187 4.19 23.20 -1.02
CA ASP A 187 3.54 23.96 0.06
C ASP A 187 2.05 23.61 0.17
N TYR A 188 1.35 23.55 -0.97
CA TYR A 188 -0.04 23.10 -1.02
C TYR A 188 -0.21 21.68 -0.47
N LEU A 189 0.64 20.73 -0.84
CA LEU A 189 0.57 19.37 -0.30
C LEU A 189 0.70 19.37 1.22
N HIS A 190 1.71 20.06 1.77
CA HIS A 190 1.90 20.18 3.21
C HIS A 190 0.66 20.74 3.93
N GLU A 191 0.11 21.84 3.43
CA GLU A 191 -1.10 22.44 4.00
C GLU A 191 -2.29 21.45 4.00
N THR A 192 -2.45 20.67 2.94
CA THR A 192 -3.58 19.73 2.87
C THR A 192 -3.49 18.60 3.88
N PHE A 193 -2.27 18.18 4.27
CA PHE A 193 -2.06 17.15 5.28
C PHE A 193 -2.28 17.65 6.72
N ASP A 194 -2.43 18.96 6.94
CA ASP A 194 -2.81 19.53 8.25
C ASP A 194 -4.33 19.45 8.54
N ALA A 195 -5.13 18.99 7.57
CA ALA A 195 -6.57 18.86 7.72
C ALA A 195 -6.99 17.70 8.65
N ASP A 196 -8.26 17.66 9.05
CA ASP A 196 -8.84 16.54 9.80
C ASP A 196 -8.99 15.31 8.89
N ILE A 197 -7.93 14.51 8.83
CA ILE A 197 -7.85 13.28 8.03
C ILE A 197 -8.81 12.24 8.61
N GLU A 198 -9.75 11.80 7.78
CA GLU A 198 -10.65 10.68 8.12
C GLU A 198 -9.92 9.35 7.97
N LYS A 199 -9.32 9.11 6.79
CA LYS A 199 -8.64 7.84 6.48
C LYS A 199 -7.73 7.98 5.26
N ILE A 200 -6.69 7.15 5.19
CA ILE A 200 -5.83 7.00 4.01
C ILE A 200 -5.68 5.51 3.71
N TRP A 201 -5.74 5.17 2.43
CA TRP A 201 -5.41 3.86 1.90
C TRP A 201 -4.11 3.92 1.11
N ILE A 202 -3.23 2.96 1.38
CA ILE A 202 -1.98 2.77 0.64
C ILE A 202 -2.04 1.45 -0.09
N ALA A 203 -1.92 1.50 -1.41
CA ALA A 203 -1.73 0.34 -2.25
C ALA A 203 -0.24 -0.01 -2.31
N GLU A 204 0.10 -1.27 -2.06
CA GLU A 204 1.47 -1.77 -2.10
C GLU A 204 1.55 -3.05 -2.92
N SER A 205 2.70 -3.28 -3.56
CA SER A 205 2.97 -4.54 -4.26
C SER A 205 4.40 -4.95 -3.99
N ALA A 206 4.59 -6.13 -3.40
CA ALA A 206 5.91 -6.64 -2.99
C ALA A 206 6.74 -5.61 -2.18
N GLY A 207 6.07 -4.87 -1.28
CA GLY A 207 6.70 -3.83 -0.45
C GLY A 207 7.01 -2.52 -1.17
N ARG A 208 6.55 -2.35 -2.42
CA ARG A 208 6.66 -1.09 -3.16
C ARG A 208 5.35 -0.32 -3.08
N PHE A 209 5.44 0.99 -2.93
CA PHE A 209 4.30 1.88 -3.11
C PHE A 209 3.72 1.75 -4.52
N ALA A 210 2.46 1.35 -4.61
CA ALA A 210 1.71 1.20 -5.85
C ALA A 210 0.70 2.34 -6.08
N GLY A 211 0.25 2.98 -5.00
CA GLY A 211 -0.65 4.14 -5.05
C GLY A 211 -1.22 4.50 -3.69
N CYS A 212 -1.99 5.57 -3.65
CA CYS A 212 -2.72 5.97 -2.45
C CYS A 212 -4.00 6.73 -2.79
N VAL A 213 -4.88 6.83 -1.79
CA VAL A 213 -6.01 7.76 -1.78
C VAL A 213 -6.37 8.08 -0.33
N GLY A 214 -6.87 9.28 -0.05
CA GLY A 214 -7.33 9.64 1.29
C GLY A 214 -8.65 10.39 1.31
N LEU A 215 -9.20 10.48 2.51
CA LEU A 215 -10.39 11.23 2.86
C LEU A 215 -10.07 12.23 3.95
N VAL A 216 -10.59 13.44 3.77
CA VAL A 216 -10.60 14.50 4.79
C VAL A 216 -12.04 14.80 5.17
N LYS A 217 -12.30 14.97 6.46
CA LYS A 217 -13.64 15.33 6.96
C LYS A 217 -14.04 16.71 6.49
N HIS A 218 -15.32 16.86 6.18
CA HIS A 218 -15.94 18.12 5.87
C HIS A 218 -17.24 18.26 6.69
N PRO A 219 -17.73 19.48 7.00
CA PRO A 219 -18.97 19.66 7.74
C PRO A 219 -20.15 18.81 7.26
N GLY A 220 -20.92 18.31 8.24
CA GLY A 220 -22.04 17.39 7.99
C GLY A 220 -21.56 15.96 7.71
N LYS A 221 -22.32 15.23 6.89
CA LYS A 221 -21.96 13.88 6.43
C LYS A 221 -21.24 13.93 5.08
N THR A 222 -20.28 14.85 4.95
CA THR A 222 -19.53 15.07 3.72
C THR A 222 -18.05 14.77 3.94
N VAL A 223 -17.42 14.14 2.96
CA VAL A 223 -15.97 13.95 2.93
C VAL A 223 -15.36 14.45 1.63
N GLN A 224 -14.09 14.87 1.69
CA GLN A 224 -13.32 15.25 0.52
C GLN A 224 -12.31 14.15 0.19
N LEU A 225 -12.34 13.66 -1.04
CA LEU A 225 -11.30 12.79 -1.59
C LEU A 225 -10.05 13.62 -1.90
N ARG A 226 -8.90 13.19 -1.37
CA ARG A 226 -7.59 13.81 -1.57
C ARG A 226 -6.51 12.78 -1.88
N TRP A 227 -5.38 13.29 -2.37
CA TRP A 227 -4.12 12.56 -2.56
C TRP A 227 -4.26 11.28 -3.37
N TYR A 228 -5.15 11.25 -4.36
CA TYR A 228 -5.29 10.10 -5.26
C TYR A 228 -4.09 10.04 -6.20
N LEU A 229 -3.32 8.95 -6.14
CA LEU A 229 -2.18 8.71 -7.01
C LEU A 229 -2.00 7.21 -7.28
N VAL A 230 -1.64 6.86 -8.51
CA VAL A 230 -1.15 5.51 -8.87
C VAL A 230 0.24 5.66 -9.48
N ASP A 231 1.20 4.95 -8.90
CA ASP A 231 2.58 4.94 -9.37
C ASP A 231 2.63 4.38 -10.80
N ALA A 232 3.45 4.99 -11.66
CA ALA A 232 3.48 4.70 -13.09
C ALA A 232 3.70 3.21 -13.40
N ALA A 233 4.48 2.52 -12.56
CA ALA A 233 4.76 1.10 -12.72
C ALA A 233 3.52 0.19 -12.51
N PHE A 234 2.47 0.71 -11.87
CA PHE A 234 1.26 -0.04 -11.48
C PHE A 234 -0.01 0.43 -12.19
N ARG A 235 0.12 1.35 -13.17
CA ARG A 235 -1.00 1.79 -14.00
C ARG A 235 -1.51 0.67 -14.89
N HIS A 236 -2.76 0.79 -15.31
CA HIS A 236 -3.48 -0.19 -16.14
C HIS A 236 -3.64 -1.60 -15.52
N GLN A 237 -3.34 -1.76 -14.23
CA GLN A 237 -3.52 -3.00 -13.48
C GLN A 237 -4.75 -2.97 -12.54
N GLY A 238 -5.60 -1.95 -12.66
CA GLY A 238 -6.82 -1.80 -11.85
C GLY A 238 -6.61 -1.24 -10.43
N VAL A 239 -5.38 -0.89 -10.04
CA VAL A 239 -5.05 -0.34 -8.70
C VAL A 239 -5.91 0.87 -8.35
N GLY A 240 -5.99 1.84 -9.24
CA GLY A 240 -6.79 3.06 -9.03
C GLY A 240 -8.29 2.76 -8.83
N THR A 241 -8.84 1.81 -9.60
CA THR A 241 -10.23 1.37 -9.41
C THR A 241 -10.43 0.70 -8.06
N ARG A 242 -9.48 -0.13 -7.61
CA ARG A 242 -9.57 -0.76 -6.28
C ARG A 242 -9.49 0.26 -5.15
N LEU A 243 -8.53 1.19 -5.19
CA LEU A 243 -8.40 2.27 -4.21
C LEU A 243 -9.70 3.07 -4.06
N LEU A 244 -10.28 3.51 -5.19
CA LEU A 244 -11.56 4.24 -5.15
C LEU A 244 -12.71 3.37 -4.66
N LYS A 245 -12.74 2.08 -5.00
CA LYS A 245 -13.76 1.17 -4.49
C LYS A 245 -13.70 1.06 -2.97
N HIS A 246 -12.53 0.78 -2.38
CA HIS A 246 -12.38 0.71 -0.91
C HIS A 246 -12.81 2.01 -0.23
N LEU A 247 -12.43 3.16 -0.81
CA LEU A 247 -12.81 4.46 -0.29
C LEU A 247 -14.32 4.69 -0.32
N ILE A 248 -14.98 4.39 -1.44
CA ILE A 248 -16.44 4.56 -1.58
C ILE A 248 -17.21 3.58 -0.69
N ASP A 249 -16.77 2.32 -0.62
CA ASP A 249 -17.38 1.29 0.24
C ASP A 249 -17.28 1.73 1.71
N TYR A 250 -16.12 2.23 2.15
CA TYR A 250 -15.96 2.81 3.49
C TYR A 250 -16.89 3.99 3.73
N CYS A 251 -17.02 4.90 2.76
CA CYS A 251 -17.90 6.05 2.90
C CYS A 251 -19.37 5.63 3.13
N LYS A 252 -19.84 4.60 2.40
CA LYS A 252 -21.18 4.05 2.54
C LYS A 252 -21.38 3.33 3.88
N GLU A 253 -20.42 2.50 4.28
CA GLU A 253 -20.45 1.79 5.56
C GLU A 253 -20.51 2.75 6.77
N ASN A 254 -19.85 3.90 6.67
CA ASN A 254 -19.84 4.95 7.69
C ASN A 254 -20.95 6.01 7.51
N GLN A 255 -21.92 5.76 6.63
CA GLN A 255 -23.11 6.60 6.44
C GLN A 255 -22.79 8.06 6.05
N PHE A 256 -21.68 8.29 5.34
CA PHE A 256 -21.48 9.56 4.65
C PHE A 256 -22.50 9.69 3.52
N GLU A 257 -23.03 10.90 3.33
CA GLU A 257 -24.08 11.19 2.35
C GLU A 257 -23.47 11.72 1.05
N ARG A 258 -22.37 12.47 1.15
CA ARG A 258 -21.73 13.10 0.00
C ARG A 258 -20.21 12.95 0.04
N ILE A 259 -19.63 12.76 -1.14
CA ILE A 259 -18.19 12.87 -1.35
C ILE A 259 -17.90 13.84 -2.49
N PHE A 260 -16.84 14.63 -2.36
CA PHE A 260 -16.38 15.51 -3.45
C PHE A 260 -14.87 15.49 -3.60
N LEU A 261 -14.39 15.95 -4.76
CA LEU A 261 -12.98 16.20 -5.02
C LEU A 261 -12.80 17.50 -5.81
N TRP A 262 -11.61 18.06 -5.70
CA TRP A 262 -11.13 19.13 -6.58
C TRP A 262 -10.00 18.58 -7.44
N THR A 263 -10.05 18.88 -8.74
CA THR A 263 -8.99 18.58 -9.70
C THR A 263 -8.78 19.78 -10.61
N VAL A 264 -7.75 19.76 -11.45
CA VAL A 264 -7.54 20.82 -12.46
C VAL A 264 -7.82 20.30 -13.86
N SER A 265 -8.23 21.18 -14.77
CA SER A 265 -8.69 20.82 -16.12
C SER A 265 -7.65 20.07 -16.96
N THR A 266 -6.36 20.21 -16.64
CA THR A 266 -5.25 19.48 -17.28
C THR A 266 -5.17 18.02 -16.84
N MET A 267 -5.93 17.59 -15.82
CA MET A 267 -6.00 16.22 -15.31
C MET A 267 -7.16 15.41 -15.88
N ALA A 268 -7.46 15.60 -17.17
CA ALA A 268 -8.62 14.97 -17.82
C ALA A 268 -8.59 13.43 -17.78
N GLU A 269 -7.41 12.81 -17.60
CA GLU A 269 -7.21 11.36 -17.57
C GLU A 269 -7.95 10.65 -16.43
N ALA A 270 -8.17 11.34 -15.30
CA ALA A 270 -8.86 10.75 -14.15
C ALA A 270 -10.39 10.87 -14.23
N ARG A 271 -10.94 11.72 -15.12
CA ARG A 271 -12.39 11.97 -15.23
C ARG A 271 -13.22 10.73 -15.53
N PRO A 272 -12.86 9.87 -16.51
CA PRO A 272 -13.66 8.67 -16.79
C PRO A 272 -13.73 7.72 -15.59
N LEU A 273 -12.68 7.71 -14.76
CA LEU A 273 -12.66 6.92 -13.54
C LEU A 273 -13.58 7.52 -12.47
N TYR A 274 -13.56 8.84 -12.27
CA TYR A 274 -14.49 9.49 -11.33
C TYR A 274 -15.95 9.32 -11.76
N GLU A 275 -16.27 9.50 -13.04
CA GLU A 275 -17.60 9.28 -13.59
C GLU A 275 -18.10 7.86 -13.35
N LYS A 276 -17.22 6.85 -13.52
CA LYS A 276 -17.52 5.45 -13.21
C LYS A 276 -17.94 5.23 -11.75
N PHE A 277 -17.39 6.01 -10.82
CA PHE A 277 -17.75 5.98 -9.40
C PHE A 277 -18.87 6.95 -9.02
N GLY A 278 -19.57 7.52 -10.00
CA GLY A 278 -20.77 8.35 -9.78
C GLY A 278 -20.50 9.83 -9.54
N PHE A 279 -19.24 10.27 -9.61
CA PHE A 279 -18.90 11.68 -9.53
C PHE A 279 -19.39 12.44 -10.77
N ARG A 280 -19.86 13.67 -10.56
CA ARG A 280 -20.29 14.58 -11.62
C ARG A 280 -19.68 15.95 -11.39
N LEU A 281 -19.31 16.61 -12.48
CA LEU A 281 -18.84 18.00 -12.44
C LEU A 281 -19.97 18.90 -11.94
N THR A 282 -19.73 19.61 -10.84
CA THR A 282 -20.71 20.49 -10.17
C THR A 282 -20.28 21.95 -10.15
N GLU A 283 -18.97 22.20 -10.17
CA GLU A 283 -18.41 23.54 -10.11
C GLU A 283 -17.14 23.63 -10.95
N VAL A 284 -16.95 24.79 -11.59
CA VAL A 284 -15.75 25.13 -12.33
C VAL A 284 -15.37 26.54 -11.93
N LYS A 285 -14.16 26.73 -11.40
CA LYS A 285 -13.65 28.07 -11.09
C LYS A 285 -13.00 28.71 -12.31
N ASP A 286 -12.87 30.03 -12.29
CA ASP A 286 -12.09 30.73 -13.30
C ASP A 286 -10.61 30.33 -13.24
N GLU A 287 -9.93 30.54 -14.37
CA GLU A 287 -8.52 30.21 -14.49
C GLU A 287 -7.65 31.13 -13.62
N THR A 288 -6.82 30.53 -12.77
CA THR A 288 -5.93 31.21 -11.83
C THR A 288 -4.50 30.72 -11.98
N LEU A 289 -3.52 31.50 -11.50
CA LEU A 289 -2.13 31.06 -11.45
C LEU A 289 -1.96 30.10 -10.28
N LEU A 290 -1.78 28.82 -10.57
CA LEU A 290 -1.55 27.74 -9.62
C LEU A 290 -0.32 26.94 -10.07
N TRP A 291 0.62 26.74 -9.15
CA TRP A 291 1.79 25.87 -9.36
C TRP A 291 2.60 26.21 -10.61
N GLY A 292 2.77 27.51 -10.86
CA GLY A 292 3.52 28.04 -12.00
C GLY A 292 2.74 28.08 -13.32
N GLN A 293 1.46 27.72 -13.32
CA GLN A 293 0.65 27.61 -14.54
C GLN A 293 -0.74 28.23 -14.38
N ARG A 294 -1.34 28.62 -15.50
CA ARG A 294 -2.73 29.07 -15.53
C ARG A 294 -3.63 27.85 -15.62
N LEU A 295 -4.31 27.53 -14.52
CA LEU A 295 -5.09 26.31 -14.35
C LEU A 295 -6.52 26.66 -13.96
N ARG A 296 -7.44 25.80 -14.39
CA ARG A 296 -8.86 25.87 -14.03
C ARG A 296 -9.16 24.73 -13.06
N GLU A 297 -9.70 25.06 -11.90
CA GLU A 297 -10.13 24.06 -10.93
C GLU A 297 -11.56 23.56 -11.23
N GLU A 298 -11.78 22.28 -11.02
CA GLU A 298 -13.04 21.59 -11.24
C GLU A 298 -13.42 20.81 -9.98
N ARG A 299 -14.65 21.04 -9.50
CA ARG A 299 -15.24 20.29 -8.41
C ARG A 299 -16.12 19.18 -8.97
N TRP A 300 -15.94 17.99 -8.45
CA TRP A 300 -16.76 16.84 -8.76
C TRP A 300 -17.39 16.29 -7.49
N ASP A 301 -18.71 16.10 -7.47
CA ASP A 301 -19.45 15.55 -6.33
C ASP A 301 -20.13 14.22 -6.70
N ALA A 302 -20.22 13.32 -5.74
CA ALA A 302 -21.04 12.11 -5.80
C ALA A 302 -21.92 12.02 -4.54
N GLU A 303 -23.18 11.65 -4.73
CA GLU A 303 -24.11 11.29 -3.65
C GLU A 303 -23.94 9.79 -3.35
N LEU A 304 -23.86 9.43 -2.07
CA LEU A 304 -23.44 8.09 -1.65
C LEU A 304 -24.58 7.09 -1.41
N GLY A 305 -25.84 7.55 -1.38
CA GLY A 305 -27.06 6.75 -1.58
C GLY A 305 -27.28 5.58 -0.63
#